data_AF-A0A110B0G4-F1
#
_entry.id   AF-A0A110B0G4-F1
#
_cell.length_a   1.000
_cell.length_b   1.000
_cell.length_c   1.000
_cell.angle_alpha   90.00
_cell.angle_beta   90.00
_cell.angle_gamma   90.00
#
_symmetry.space_group_name_H-M   'P 1'
#
loop_
_entity.id
_entity.type
_entity.pdbx_description
1 polymer ?
#
loop_
_entity_poly.entity_id
_entity_poly.type
_entity_poly.pdbx_seq_one_letter_code
_entity_poly.pdbx_strand_id
1 'polypeptide(L)'
;MRRFLISGCCCLLALRASAQPGIDEMQQAQQQLASSFFSAMDFALVLAGLFGIIGAVRIYHNWQLGHPRIDEAVAAWFFAAVFMVMAGAFLRAVFGI
;
A
#
# COMPACT_ATOMS: atom_id res chain seq x y z
N MET A 1 3.06 2.96 -57.35
CA MET A 1 2.74 1.62 -56.81
C MET A 1 2.91 1.51 -55.28
N ARG A 2 3.99 2.00 -54.65
CA ARG A 2 4.19 1.92 -53.16
C ARG A 2 3.06 2.53 -52.29
N ARG A 3 2.44 3.63 -52.70
CA ARG A 3 1.35 4.30 -51.93
C ARG A 3 0.04 3.50 -51.88
N PHE A 4 -0.29 2.78 -52.96
CA PHE A 4 -1.46 1.89 -53.00
C PHE A 4 -1.26 0.67 -52.09
N LEU A 5 -0.02 0.19 -51.98
CA LEU A 5 0.35 -0.96 -51.16
C LEU A 5 0.26 -0.64 -49.65
N ILE A 6 0.64 0.58 -49.24
CA ILE A 6 0.51 1.06 -47.85
C ILE A 6 -0.97 1.24 -47.48
N SER A 7 -1.77 1.83 -48.37
CA SER A 7 -3.22 2.02 -48.14
C SER A 7 -3.96 0.68 -48.01
N GLY A 8 -3.63 -0.30 -48.89
CA GLY A 8 -4.20 -1.65 -48.81
C GLY A 8 -3.84 -2.39 -47.51
N CYS A 9 -2.60 -2.23 -47.02
CA CYS A 9 -2.16 -2.80 -45.75
C CYS A 9 -2.91 -2.19 -44.55
N CYS A 10 -3.18 -0.89 -44.59
CA CYS A 10 -3.92 -0.18 -43.56
C CYS A 10 -5.39 -0.63 -43.46
N CYS A 11 -6.06 -0.85 -44.60
CA CYS A 11 -7.42 -1.40 -44.62
C CYS A 11 -7.50 -2.83 -44.07
N LEU A 12 -6.49 -3.67 -44.32
CA LEU A 12 -6.43 -5.04 -43.78
C LEU A 12 -6.22 -5.07 -42.26
N LEU A 13 -5.48 -4.09 -41.71
CA LEU A 13 -5.31 -3.90 -40.26
C LEU A 13 -6.61 -3.44 -39.58
N ALA A 14 -7.39 -2.57 -40.24
CA ALA A 14 -8.66 -2.09 -39.72
C ALA A 14 -9.71 -3.21 -39.58
N LEU A 15 -9.73 -4.19 -40.50
CA LEU A 15 -10.62 -5.37 -40.39
C LEU A 15 -10.25 -6.30 -39.21
N ARG A 16 -9.04 -6.17 -38.64
CA ARG A 16 -8.55 -6.98 -37.51
C ARG A 16 -8.62 -6.24 -36.17
N ALA A 17 -9.06 -4.97 -36.16
CA ALA A 17 -9.21 -4.20 -34.94
C ALA A 17 -10.47 -4.64 -34.17
N SER A 18 -10.34 -5.70 -33.38
CA SER A 18 -11.28 -6.01 -32.30
C SER A 18 -11.05 -5.03 -31.16
N ALA A 19 -12.09 -4.33 -30.71
CA ALA A 19 -12.03 -3.56 -29.46
C ALA A 19 -11.85 -4.56 -28.30
N GLN A 20 -10.70 -4.54 -27.64
CA GLN A 20 -10.45 -5.41 -26.49
C GLN A 20 -11.42 -5.02 -25.36
N PRO A 21 -12.19 -5.97 -24.79
CA PRO A 21 -13.05 -5.67 -23.66
C PRO A 21 -12.19 -5.29 -22.47
N GLY A 22 -12.22 -4.00 -22.08
CA GLY A 22 -11.40 -3.48 -20.98
C GLY A 22 -11.83 -3.94 -19.58
N ILE A 23 -12.93 -4.70 -19.47
CA ILE A 23 -13.46 -5.17 -18.18
C ILE A 23 -12.55 -6.24 -17.55
N ASP A 24 -12.07 -7.20 -18.35
CA ASP A 24 -11.19 -8.26 -17.86
C ASP A 24 -9.86 -7.68 -17.36
N GLU A 25 -9.30 -6.73 -18.11
CA GLU A 25 -8.09 -5.99 -17.73
C GLU A 25 -8.29 -5.15 -16.45
N MET A 26 -9.48 -4.55 -16.28
CA MET A 26 -9.82 -3.79 -15.07
C MET A 26 -10.01 -4.69 -13.85
N GLN A 27 -10.62 -5.86 -14.00
CA GLN A 27 -10.73 -6.86 -12.94
C GLN A 27 -9.34 -7.38 -12.53
N GLN A 28 -8.47 -7.64 -13.50
CA GLN A 28 -7.09 -8.04 -13.24
C GLN A 28 -6.29 -6.93 -12.53
N ALA A 29 -6.45 -5.68 -12.96
CA ALA A 29 -5.83 -4.53 -12.29
C ALA A 29 -6.33 -4.36 -10.84
N GLN A 30 -7.63 -4.58 -10.59
CA GLN A 30 -8.19 -4.54 -9.23
C GLN A 30 -7.58 -5.62 -8.33
N GLN A 31 -7.44 -6.85 -8.82
CA GLN A 31 -6.80 -7.94 -8.07
C GLN A 31 -5.34 -7.64 -7.74
N GLN A 32 -4.58 -7.11 -8.72
CA GLN A 32 -3.20 -6.70 -8.49
C GLN A 32 -3.09 -5.55 -7.48
N LEU A 33 -4.00 -4.59 -7.53
CA LEU A 33 -4.05 -3.49 -6.57
C LEU A 33 -4.31 -4.03 -5.15
N ALA A 34 -5.29 -4.92 -5.01
CA ALA A 34 -5.62 -5.55 -3.73
C ALA A 34 -4.44 -6.36 -3.18
N SER A 35 -3.79 -7.21 -3.99
CA SER A 35 -2.62 -7.98 -3.55
C SER A 35 -1.45 -7.09 -3.15
N SER A 36 -1.22 -6.01 -3.91
CA SER A 36 -0.16 -5.05 -3.61
C SER A 36 -0.44 -4.30 -2.31
N PHE A 37 -1.70 -3.99 -2.04
CA PHE A 37 -2.12 -3.37 -0.79
C PHE A 37 -1.91 -4.28 0.43
N PHE A 38 -2.30 -5.57 0.34
CA PHE A 38 -2.04 -6.53 1.42
C PHE A 38 -0.54 -6.66 1.70
N SER A 39 0.29 -6.78 0.65
CA SER A 39 1.76 -6.85 0.80
C SER A 39 2.34 -5.57 1.43
N ALA A 40 1.91 -4.39 0.98
CA ALA A 40 2.35 -3.11 1.56
C ALA A 40 1.92 -2.96 3.03
N MET A 41 0.74 -3.45 3.39
CA MET A 41 0.24 -3.43 4.75
C MET A 41 1.00 -4.39 5.67
N ASP A 42 1.32 -5.59 5.21
CA ASP A 42 2.16 -6.53 5.96
C ASP A 42 3.55 -5.92 6.23
N PHE A 43 4.13 -5.28 5.22
CA PHE A 43 5.38 -4.53 5.39
C PHE A 43 5.25 -3.38 6.41
N ALA A 44 4.15 -2.62 6.36
CA ALA A 44 3.90 -1.55 7.33
C ALA A 44 3.75 -2.10 8.77
N LEU A 45 3.15 -3.27 8.96
CA LEU A 45 3.06 -3.92 10.27
C LEU A 45 4.43 -4.37 10.79
N VAL A 46 5.32 -4.86 9.92
CA VAL A 46 6.72 -5.16 10.31
C VAL A 46 7.43 -3.88 10.76
N LEU A 47 7.31 -2.78 10.01
CA LEU A 47 7.88 -1.49 10.42
C LEU A 47 7.29 -0.98 11.73
N ALA A 48 5.99 -1.18 11.96
CA ALA A 48 5.33 -0.83 13.21
C ALA A 48 5.95 -1.56 14.41
N GLY A 49 6.23 -2.86 14.26
CA GLY A 49 6.95 -3.63 15.28
C GLY A 49 8.35 -3.07 15.56
N LEU A 50 9.10 -2.73 14.51
CA LEU A 50 10.45 -2.16 14.66
C LEU A 50 10.42 -0.81 15.39
N PHE A 51 9.56 0.12 14.96
CA PHE A 51 9.41 1.42 15.62
C PHE A 51 8.89 1.29 17.05
N GLY A 52 8.00 0.33 17.31
CA GLY A 52 7.53 0.00 18.66
C GLY A 52 8.67 -0.39 19.60
N ILE A 53 9.54 -1.31 19.17
CA ILE A 53 10.70 -1.77 19.95
C ILE A 53 11.68 -0.62 20.17
N ILE A 54 12.03 0.14 19.12
CA ILE A 54 12.96 1.27 19.23
C ILE A 54 12.42 2.32 20.22
N GLY A 55 11.12 2.64 20.14
CA GLY A 55 10.47 3.55 21.07
C GLY A 55 10.51 3.06 22.52
N ALA A 56 10.24 1.77 22.75
CA ALA A 56 10.29 1.15 24.07
C ALA A 56 11.70 1.22 24.68
N VAL A 57 12.73 0.88 23.90
CA VAL A 57 14.13 0.96 24.34
C VAL A 57 14.51 2.39 24.74
N ARG A 58 14.11 3.39 23.94
CA ARG A 58 14.37 4.80 24.25
C ARG A 58 13.69 5.25 25.55
N ILE A 59 12.43 4.87 25.76
CA ILE A 59 11.68 5.22 26.97
C ILE A 59 12.31 4.57 28.19
N TYR A 60 12.66 3.28 28.10
CA TYR A 60 13.35 2.56 29.16
C TYR A 60 14.69 3.22 29.51
N HIS A 61 15.47 3.60 28.50
CA HIS A 61 16.74 4.31 28.70
C HIS A 61 16.52 5.64 29.43
N ASN A 62 15.54 6.45 29.00
CA ASN A 62 15.23 7.72 29.65
C ASN A 62 14.77 7.53 31.10
N TRP A 63 14.03 6.45 31.38
CA TRP A 63 13.61 6.12 32.74
C TRP A 63 14.81 5.82 33.64
N GLN A 64 15.77 5.02 33.15
CA GLN A 64 17.01 4.73 33.89
C GLN A 64 17.86 5.99 34.15
N LEU A 65 17.78 6.99 33.29
CA LEU A 65 18.46 8.28 33.46
C LEU A 65 17.74 9.24 34.43
N GLY A 66 16.57 8.88 34.94
CA GLY A 66 15.79 9.73 35.84
C GLY A 66 15.15 10.94 35.15
N HIS A 67 14.85 10.86 33.84
CA HIS A 67 14.14 11.94 33.16
C HIS A 67 12.77 12.20 33.79
N PRO A 68 12.35 13.46 33.96
CA PRO A 68 10.99 13.77 34.41
C PRO A 68 9.97 13.46 33.31
N ARG A 69 8.72 13.15 33.71
CA ARG A 69 7.57 12.88 32.83
C ARG A 69 7.70 11.61 31.96
N ILE A 70 8.22 10.53 32.54
CA ILE A 70 8.24 9.21 31.87
C ILE A 70 6.82 8.70 31.61
N ASP A 71 5.89 8.91 32.54
CA ASP A 71 4.50 8.43 32.41
C ASP A 71 3.80 9.01 31.15
N GLU A 72 4.01 10.30 30.88
CA GLU A 72 3.51 10.96 29.67
C GLU A 72 4.14 10.37 28.40
N ALA A 73 5.45 10.08 28.42
CA ALA A 73 6.16 9.49 27.30
C ALA A 73 5.71 8.04 27.02
N VAL A 74 5.47 7.26 28.07
CA VAL A 74 4.92 5.89 27.99
C VAL A 74 3.51 5.94 27.39
N ALA A 75 2.65 6.83 27.88
CA ALA A 75 1.29 6.98 27.35
C ALA A 75 1.31 7.37 25.87
N ALA A 76 2.11 8.36 25.48
CA ALA A 76 2.22 8.81 24.10
C ALA A 76 2.71 7.69 23.17
N TRP A 77 3.72 6.92 23.57
CA TRP A 77 4.21 5.77 22.81
C TRP A 77 3.16 4.66 22.69
N PHE A 78 2.45 4.36 23.78
CA PHE A 78 1.40 3.34 23.79
C PHE A 78 0.27 3.68 22.81
N PHE A 79 -0.27 4.90 22.87
CA PHE A 79 -1.34 5.33 21.96
C PHE A 79 -0.86 5.42 20.51
N ALA A 80 0.39 5.82 20.27
CA ALA A 80 0.97 5.80 18.93
C ALA A 80 1.07 4.37 18.38
N ALA A 81 1.49 3.39 19.19
CA ALA A 81 1.58 1.99 18.81
C ALA A 81 0.20 1.40 18.47
N VAL A 82 -0.81 1.65 19.32
CA VAL A 82 -2.20 1.22 19.07
C VAL A 82 -2.74 1.82 17.78
N PHE A 83 -2.55 3.13 17.58
CA PHE A 83 -2.98 3.82 16.36
C PHE A 83 -2.37 3.19 15.10
N MET A 84 -1.06 2.93 15.13
CA MET A 84 -0.34 2.36 13.99
C MET A 84 -0.83 0.96 13.62
N VAL A 85 -1.13 0.11 14.61
CA VAL A 85 -1.71 -1.23 14.37
C VAL A 85 -3.14 -1.15 13.85
N MET A 86 -3.96 -0.24 14.39
CA MET A 86 -5.35 -0.08 13.96
C MET A 86 -5.49 0.59 12.58
N ALA A 87 -4.50 1.36 12.13
CA ALA A 87 -4.52 2.04 10.84
C ALA A 87 -4.76 1.07 9.66
N GLY A 88 -4.22 -0.15 9.73
CA GLY A 88 -4.45 -1.18 8.71
C GLY A 88 -5.92 -1.60 8.60
N ALA A 89 -6.58 -1.82 9.73
CA ALA A 89 -8.01 -2.15 9.76
C ALA A 89 -8.89 -0.98 9.28
N PHE A 90 -8.51 0.25 9.63
CA PHE A 90 -9.18 1.46 9.14
C PHE A 90 -9.08 1.59 7.62
N LEU A 91 -7.89 1.45 7.04
CA LEU A 91 -7.71 1.55 5.60
C LEU A 91 -8.47 0.45 4.84
N ARG A 92 -8.46 -0.79 5.35
CA ARG A 92 -9.29 -1.89 4.81
C ARG A 92 -10.77 -1.51 4.77
N ALA A 93 -11.29 -0.97 5.87
CA ALA A 93 -12.68 -0.53 5.97
C ALA A 93 -13.02 0.63 5.00
N VAL A 94 -12.10 1.59 4.80
CA VAL A 94 -12.31 2.72 3.87
C VAL A 94 -12.33 2.26 2.41
N PHE A 95 -11.44 1.33 2.03
CA PHE A 95 -11.33 0.85 0.65
C PHE A 95 -12.23 -0.33 0.33
N GLY A 96 -12.95 -0.90 1.31
CA GLY A 96 -13.86 -2.02 1.11
C GLY A 96 -13.18 -3.34 0.77
N ILE A 97 -11.96 -3.55 1.28
CA ILE A 97 -11.10 -4.73 1.09
C ILE A 97 -10.87 -5.49 2.39
#